data_AF-A0A5N5ZF13-F1
#
_entry.id   AF-A0A5N5ZF13-F1
#
_cell.length_a   1.000
_cell.length_b   1.000
_cell.length_c   1.000
_cell.angle_alpha   90.00
_cell.angle_beta   90.00
_cell.angle_gamma   90.00
#
_symmetry.space_group_name_H-M   'P 1'
#
loop_
_entity.id
_entity.type
_entity.pdbx_description
1 polymer ?
#
loop_
_entity_poly.entity_id
_entity_poly.type
_entity_poly.pdbx_seq_one_letter_code
_entity_poly.pdbx_strand_id
1 'polypeptide(L)'
;MNQIKEYIYEIITFFKVTIVTFLAYIEVPVNPVKVFVILILVDTAYSLLVCIRIGEKYSSKKMIFGILEKIMILGVPILIAYAAKGLMFEIDYKSLVLITLWVMIISQISSICTHTLSMIKGKRCKQHDFFEILILQIRRSMAKILLNQNEKI
;
A
#
# COMPACT_ATOMS: atom_id res chain seq x y z
N MET A 1 -19.49 15.13 -27.17
CA MET A 1 -19.64 14.34 -25.93
C MET A 1 -19.26 12.86 -26.10
N ASN A 2 -19.56 12.22 -27.24
CA ASN A 2 -19.14 10.82 -27.50
C ASN A 2 -17.62 10.66 -27.72
N GLN A 3 -16.98 11.54 -28.50
CA GLN A 3 -15.52 11.48 -28.73
C GLN A 3 -14.69 11.63 -27.44
N ILE A 4 -15.13 12.47 -26.49
CA ILE A 4 -14.43 12.63 -25.19
C ILE A 4 -14.55 11.34 -24.36
N LYS A 5 -15.71 10.68 -24.37
CA LYS A 5 -15.90 9.41 -23.66
C LYS A 5 -15.03 8.30 -24.26
N GLU A 6 -14.93 8.27 -25.58
CA GLU A 6 -14.10 7.32 -26.32
C GLU A 6 -12.62 7.49 -25.99
N TYR A 7 -12.11 8.73 -25.99
CA TYR A 7 -10.73 9.03 -25.62
C TYR A 7 -10.41 8.67 -24.16
N ILE A 8 -11.32 8.96 -23.23
CA ILE A 8 -11.17 8.56 -21.81
C ILE A 8 -11.14 7.03 -21.69
N TYR A 9 -11.99 6.32 -22.46
CA TYR A 9 -12.04 4.87 -22.44
C TYR A 9 -10.74 4.24 -22.96
N GLU A 10 -10.18 4.77 -24.03
CA GLU A 10 -8.89 4.33 -24.57
C GLU A 10 -7.76 4.51 -23.55
N ILE A 11 -7.68 5.69 -22.92
CA ILE A 11 -6.68 5.97 -21.88
C ILE A 11 -6.81 4.98 -20.71
N ILE A 12 -8.02 4.79 -20.18
CA ILE A 12 -8.25 3.87 -19.07
C ILE A 12 -7.88 2.44 -19.46
N THR A 13 -8.22 2.04 -20.68
CA THR A 13 -7.92 0.70 -21.21
C THR A 13 -6.42 0.50 -21.35
N PHE A 14 -5.70 1.48 -21.90
CA PHE A 14 -4.24 1.46 -22.04
C PHE A 14 -3.56 1.28 -20.67
N PHE A 15 -3.93 2.08 -19.68
CA PHE A 15 -3.38 1.95 -18.32
C PHE A 15 -3.73 0.60 -17.68
N LYS A 16 -4.97 0.13 -17.84
CA LYS A 16 -5.42 -1.16 -17.30
C LYS A 16 -4.63 -2.32 -17.90
N VAL A 17 -4.47 -2.34 -19.23
CA VAL A 17 -3.68 -3.38 -19.93
C VAL A 17 -2.23 -3.33 -19.46
N THR A 18 -1.63 -2.15 -19.39
CA THR A 18 -0.24 -1.97 -18.96
C THR A 18 -0.01 -2.52 -17.55
N ILE A 19 -0.88 -2.17 -16.59
CA ILE A 19 -0.77 -2.64 -15.21
C ILE A 19 -0.99 -4.15 -15.12
N VAL A 20 -1.99 -4.69 -15.83
CA VAL A 20 -2.28 -6.13 -15.79
C VAL A 20 -1.15 -6.94 -16.41
N THR A 21 -0.61 -6.51 -17.56
CA THR A 21 0.54 -7.16 -18.19
C THR A 21 1.77 -7.10 -17.29
N PHE A 22 2.02 -5.96 -16.64
CA PHE A 22 3.12 -5.82 -15.70
C PHE A 22 2.96 -6.74 -14.48
N LEU A 23 1.77 -6.80 -13.88
CA LEU A 23 1.49 -7.72 -12.76
C LEU A 23 1.59 -9.19 -13.17
N ALA A 24 1.12 -9.52 -14.38
CA ALA A 24 1.24 -10.86 -14.94
C ALA A 24 2.71 -11.25 -15.16
N TYR A 25 3.54 -10.31 -15.63
CA TYR A 25 4.98 -10.53 -15.78
C TYR A 25 5.63 -10.90 -14.44
N ILE A 26 5.33 -10.19 -13.35
CA ILE A 26 5.84 -10.54 -12.00
C ILE A 26 5.03 -11.66 -11.29
N GLU A 27 4.07 -12.28 -11.98
CA GLU A 27 3.20 -13.35 -11.46
C GLU A 27 2.38 -13.00 -10.21
N VAL A 28 2.14 -11.71 -9.98
CA VAL A 28 1.35 -11.24 -8.84
C VAL A 28 -0.14 -11.28 -9.21
N PRO A 29 -0.99 -11.93 -8.40
CA PRO A 29 -2.42 -11.98 -8.66
C PRO A 29 -3.03 -10.58 -8.61
N VAL A 30 -3.93 -10.28 -9.56
CA VAL A 30 -4.58 -8.97 -9.67
C VAL A 30 -5.58 -8.73 -8.53
N ASN A 31 -6.14 -9.79 -7.94
CA ASN A 31 -7.21 -9.69 -6.94
C ASN A 31 -6.76 -8.95 -5.66
N PRO A 32 -5.65 -9.30 -4.99
CA PRO A 32 -5.16 -8.54 -3.84
C PRO A 32 -4.87 -7.07 -4.14
N VAL A 33 -4.33 -6.77 -5.34
CA VAL A 33 -4.04 -5.39 -5.75
C VAL A 33 -5.34 -4.58 -5.90
N LYS A 34 -6.37 -5.16 -6.51
CA LYS A 34 -7.70 -4.52 -6.61
C LYS A 34 -8.29 -4.22 -5.23
N VAL A 35 -8.24 -5.19 -4.30
CA VAL A 35 -8.71 -5.01 -2.92
C VAL A 35 -7.94 -3.87 -2.24
N PHE A 36 -6.63 -3.85 -2.39
CA PHE A 36 -5.78 -2.80 -1.81
C PHE A 36 -6.11 -1.40 -2.35
N VAL A 37 -6.31 -1.24 -3.66
CA VAL A 37 -6.69 0.04 -4.27
C VAL A 37 -8.04 0.52 -3.76
N ILE A 38 -9.04 -0.37 -3.68
CA ILE A 38 -10.37 -0.03 -3.14
C ILE A 38 -10.23 0.43 -1.68
N LEU A 39 -9.44 -0.28 -0.87
CA LEU A 39 -9.22 0.09 0.52
C LEU A 39 -8.53 1.44 0.68
N ILE A 40 -7.57 1.81 -0.17
CA ILE A 40 -6.97 3.16 -0.15
C ILE A 40 -8.03 4.23 -0.38
N LEU A 41 -8.92 4.03 -1.36
CA LEU A 41 -9.97 4.99 -1.69
C LEU A 41 -10.96 5.15 -0.52
N VAL A 42 -11.39 4.04 0.06
CA VAL A 42 -12.27 4.03 1.23
C VAL A 42 -11.59 4.71 2.42
N ASP A 43 -10.37 4.32 2.77
CA ASP A 43 -9.63 4.93 3.89
C ASP A 43 -9.44 6.44 3.71
N THR A 44 -9.13 6.88 2.49
CA THR A 44 -9.00 8.30 2.18
C THR A 44 -10.32 9.04 2.39
N ALA A 45 -11.45 8.45 2.00
CA ALA A 45 -12.77 9.03 2.26
C ALA A 45 -13.05 9.13 3.76
N TYR A 46 -12.77 8.09 4.55
CA TYR A 46 -12.91 8.11 6.01
C TYR A 46 -12.04 9.20 6.65
N SER A 47 -10.78 9.32 6.22
CA SER A 47 -9.85 10.35 6.70
C SER A 47 -10.40 11.76 6.45
N LEU A 48 -10.94 12.01 5.25
CA LEU A 48 -11.58 13.27 4.89
C LEU A 48 -12.80 13.57 5.78
N LEU A 49 -13.70 12.60 5.95
CA LEU A 49 -14.90 12.76 6.77
C LEU A 49 -14.55 13.06 8.24
N VAL A 50 -13.50 12.43 8.78
CA VAL A 50 -13.01 12.70 10.14
C VAL A 50 -12.48 14.13 10.27
N CYS A 51 -11.68 14.60 9.30
CA CYS A 51 -11.19 15.99 9.32
C CYS A 51 -12.34 17.00 9.33
N ILE A 52 -13.37 16.77 8.52
CA ILE A 52 -14.59 17.59 8.50
C ILE A 52 -15.29 17.55 9.87
N ARG A 53 -15.44 16.37 10.48
CA ARG A 53 -16.13 16.20 11.77
C ARG A 53 -15.41 16.88 12.94
N ILE A 54 -14.08 16.85 12.96
CA ILE A 54 -13.26 17.39 14.06
C ILE A 54 -12.95 18.88 13.84
N GLY A 55 -13.21 19.43 12.65
CA GLY A 55 -12.88 20.82 12.30
C GLY A 55 -11.38 21.03 12.06
N GLU A 56 -10.63 19.97 11.76
CA GLU A 56 -9.22 20.09 11.39
C GLU A 56 -9.09 20.63 9.96
N LYS A 57 -8.10 21.50 9.74
CA LYS A 57 -7.79 22.01 8.40
C LYS A 57 -7.35 20.87 7.50
N TYR A 58 -8.20 20.52 6.55
CA TYR A 58 -7.88 19.57 5.50
C TYR A 58 -7.01 20.24 4.44
N SER A 59 -5.94 19.55 4.02
CA SER A 59 -5.05 19.99 2.94
C SER A 59 -4.99 18.93 1.85
N SER A 60 -5.37 19.29 0.63
CA SER A 60 -5.32 18.39 -0.52
C SER A 60 -3.92 17.85 -0.78
N LYS A 61 -2.88 18.65 -0.49
CA LYS A 61 -1.48 18.18 -0.55
C LYS A 61 -1.25 17.01 0.40
N LYS A 62 -1.73 17.11 1.64
CA LYS A 62 -1.59 16.05 2.66
C LYS A 62 -2.29 14.76 2.23
N MET A 63 -3.45 14.85 1.58
CA MET A 63 -4.13 13.67 1.02
C MET A 63 -3.32 13.02 -0.09
N ILE A 64 -2.87 13.80 -1.08
CA ILE A 64 -2.12 13.27 -2.21
C ILE A 64 -0.83 12.60 -1.72
N PHE A 65 -0.10 13.24 -0.80
CA PHE A 65 1.09 12.64 -0.19
C PHE A 65 0.78 11.35 0.56
N GLY A 66 -0.31 11.27 1.32
CA GLY A 66 -0.71 10.03 2.01
C GLY A 66 -1.07 8.88 1.07
N ILE A 67 -1.69 9.17 -0.08
CA ILE A 67 -1.94 8.16 -1.13
C ILE A 67 -0.61 7.72 -1.77
N LEU A 68 0.25 8.68 -2.14
CA LEU A 68 1.54 8.41 -2.76
C LEU A 68 2.44 7.59 -1.84
N GLU A 69 2.49 7.89 -0.54
CA GLU A 69 3.28 7.14 0.43
C GLU A 69 2.88 5.66 0.46
N LYS A 70 1.57 5.36 0.51
CA LYS A 70 1.06 3.99 0.45
C LYS A 70 1.43 3.31 -0.87
N ILE A 71 1.32 4.00 -2.01
CA ILE A 71 1.70 3.42 -3.31
C ILE A 71 3.21 3.17 -3.37
N MET A 72 4.04 4.08 -2.87
CA MET A 72 5.50 3.96 -2.88
C MET A 72 5.98 2.81 -2.00
N ILE A 73 5.36 2.60 -0.84
CA ILE A 73 5.65 1.47 0.04
C ILE A 73 5.46 0.14 -0.70
N LEU A 74 4.40 0.00 -1.51
CA LEU A 74 4.19 -1.17 -2.36
C LEU A 74 5.10 -1.17 -3.60
N GLY A 75 5.45 0.01 -4.11
CA GLY A 75 6.30 0.18 -5.28
C GLY A 75 7.69 -0.43 -5.08
N VAL A 76 8.26 -0.32 -3.88
CA VAL A 76 9.58 -0.88 -3.58
C VAL A 76 9.67 -2.40 -3.80
N PRO A 77 8.85 -3.26 -3.15
CA PRO A 77 8.91 -4.71 -3.38
C PRO A 77 8.53 -5.10 -4.81
N ILE A 78 7.64 -4.34 -5.47
CA ILE A 78 7.30 -4.54 -6.87
C ILE A 78 8.51 -4.32 -7.79
N LEU A 79 9.25 -3.23 -7.58
CA LEU A 79 10.46 -2.93 -8.35
C LEU A 79 11.56 -3.98 -8.12
N ILE A 80 11.71 -4.45 -6.88
CA ILE A 80 12.62 -5.54 -6.54
C ILE A 80 12.23 -6.82 -7.30
N ALA A 81 10.95 -7.21 -7.27
CA ALA A 81 10.48 -8.39 -7.98
C ALA A 81 10.64 -8.28 -9.50
N TYR A 82 10.37 -7.10 -10.06
CA TYR A 82 10.57 -6.82 -11.47
C TYR A 82 12.04 -6.94 -11.88
N ALA A 83 12.94 -6.29 -11.12
CA ALA A 83 14.39 -6.33 -11.38
C ALA A 83 14.94 -7.74 -11.26
N ALA A 84 14.56 -8.48 -10.20
CA ALA A 84 15.01 -9.85 -10.00
C ALA A 84 14.58 -10.78 -11.14
N LYS A 85 13.34 -10.63 -11.63
CA LYS A 85 12.86 -11.41 -12.77
C LYS A 85 13.55 -11.04 -14.07
N GLY A 86 13.81 -9.74 -14.30
CA GLY A 86 14.59 -9.26 -15.44
C GLY A 86 16.05 -9.73 -15.42
N LEU A 87 16.63 -9.93 -14.24
CA LEU A 87 17.99 -10.46 -14.05
C LEU A 87 18.05 -11.99 -13.97
N MET A 88 16.95 -12.69 -14.20
CA MET A 88 16.85 -14.16 -14.14
C MET A 88 17.33 -14.77 -12.82
N PHE A 89 17.13 -14.08 -11.69
CA PHE A 89 17.35 -14.72 -10.39
C PHE A 89 16.31 -15.82 -10.14
N GLU A 90 16.76 -16.97 -9.65
CA GLU A 90 15.89 -18.11 -9.32
C GLU A 90 15.02 -17.88 -8.07
N ILE A 91 15.28 -16.81 -7.32
CA ILE A 91 14.56 -16.49 -6.09
C ILE A 91 13.17 -15.95 -6.42
N ASP A 92 12.13 -16.55 -5.85
CA ASP A 92 10.75 -16.08 -6.00
C ASP A 92 10.47 -14.83 -5.14
N TYR A 93 10.53 -13.66 -5.78
CA TYR A 93 10.16 -12.37 -5.16
C TYR A 93 8.65 -12.06 -5.20
N LYS A 94 7.82 -12.88 -5.85
CA LYS A 94 6.35 -12.72 -5.81
C LYS A 94 5.84 -12.79 -4.37
N SER A 95 6.39 -13.71 -3.60
CA SER A 95 6.05 -13.91 -2.19
C SER A 95 6.30 -12.65 -1.35
N LEU A 96 7.39 -11.91 -1.63
CA LEU A 96 7.67 -10.63 -0.99
C LEU A 96 6.57 -9.59 -1.29
N VAL A 97 6.19 -9.45 -2.56
CA VAL A 97 5.12 -8.52 -2.97
C VAL A 97 3.79 -8.89 -2.32
N LEU A 98 3.45 -10.18 -2.25
CA LEU A 98 2.21 -10.66 -1.63
C LEU A 98 2.17 -10.39 -0.13
N ILE A 99 3.27 -10.65 0.59
CA ILE A 99 3.38 -10.37 2.02
C ILE A 99 3.21 -8.87 2.26
N THR A 100 3.88 -8.02 1.47
CA THR A 100 3.71 -6.57 1.60
C THR A 100 2.26 -6.16 1.34
N LEU A 101 1.61 -6.68 0.29
CA LEU A 101 0.20 -6.42 0.02
C LEU A 101 -0.71 -6.79 1.19
N TRP A 102 -0.53 -7.97 1.79
CA TRP A 102 -1.36 -8.40 2.92
C TRP A 102 -1.20 -7.51 4.15
N VAL A 103 0.04 -7.15 4.49
CA VAL A 103 0.32 -6.22 5.60
C VAL A 103 -0.34 -4.87 5.32
N MET A 104 -0.22 -4.36 4.10
CA MET A 104 -0.79 -3.08 3.73
C MET A 104 -2.32 -3.10 3.75
N ILE A 105 -2.95 -4.19 3.31
CA ILE A 105 -4.40 -4.40 3.43
C ILE A 105 -4.83 -4.34 4.90
N ILE A 106 -4.13 -5.06 5.78
CA ILE A 106 -4.41 -5.04 7.23
C ILE A 106 -4.23 -3.63 7.81
N SER A 107 -3.18 -2.92 7.41
CA SER A 107 -2.95 -1.51 7.81
C SER A 107 -4.10 -0.60 7.35
N GLN A 108 -4.63 -0.76 6.13
CA GLN A 108 -5.78 0.03 5.67
C GLN A 108 -7.03 -0.25 6.52
N ILE A 109 -7.31 -1.52 6.82
CA ILE A 109 -8.46 -1.89 7.67
C ILE A 109 -8.32 -1.26 9.06
N SER A 110 -7.12 -1.32 9.66
CA SER A 110 -6.84 -0.67 10.94
C SER A 110 -7.02 0.85 10.90
N SER A 111 -6.58 1.49 9.81
CA SER A 111 -6.73 2.93 9.63
C SER A 111 -8.21 3.35 9.55
N ILE A 112 -9.01 2.63 8.76
CA ILE A 112 -10.47 2.82 8.66
C ILE A 112 -11.14 2.67 10.03
N CYS A 113 -10.80 1.62 10.79
CA CYS A 113 -11.32 1.42 12.15
C CYS A 113 -10.97 2.62 13.07
N THR A 114 -9.74 3.11 12.99
CA THR A 114 -9.28 4.26 13.79
C THR A 114 -9.99 5.55 13.41
N HIS A 115 -10.20 5.80 12.11
CA HIS A 115 -10.95 6.95 11.64
C HIS A 115 -12.42 6.86 12.06
N THR A 116 -13.03 5.68 11.95
CA THR A 116 -14.39 5.43 12.43
C THR A 116 -14.52 5.75 13.92
N LEU A 117 -13.60 5.25 14.75
CA LEU A 117 -13.57 5.57 16.19
C LEU A 117 -13.36 7.06 16.46
N SER A 118 -12.54 7.73 15.65
CA SER A 118 -12.31 9.18 15.76
C SER A 118 -13.58 9.98 15.44
N MET A 119 -14.35 9.53 14.45
CA MET A 119 -15.62 10.13 14.08
C MET A 119 -16.66 10.01 15.20
N ILE A 120 -16.78 8.82 15.80
CA ILE A 120 -17.69 8.55 16.92
C ILE A 120 -17.31 9.38 18.15
N LYS A 121 -16.01 9.43 18.49
CA LYS A 121 -15.53 10.14 19.69
C LYS A 121 -15.41 11.66 19.52
N GLY A 122 -15.54 12.17 18.29
CA GLY A 122 -15.35 13.59 17.98
C GLY A 122 -13.93 14.10 18.24
N LYS A 123 -12.93 13.20 18.33
CA LYS A 123 -11.52 13.55 18.56
C LYS A 123 -10.60 12.60 17.82
N ARG A 124 -9.41 13.07 17.44
CA ARG A 124 -8.45 12.26 16.70
C ARG A 124 -7.95 11.11 17.58
N CYS A 125 -8.27 9.88 17.20
CA CYS A 125 -7.66 8.70 17.83
C CYS A 125 -6.26 8.50 17.25
N LYS A 126 -5.30 8.15 18.11
CA LYS A 126 -3.94 7.86 17.69
C LYS A 126 -3.96 6.53 16.95
N GLN A 127 -3.57 6.55 15.68
CA GLN A 127 -3.34 5.34 14.91
C GLN A 127 -2.06 4.69 15.42
N HIS A 128 -2.09 3.38 15.67
CA HIS A 128 -0.87 2.58 15.76
C HIS A 128 -0.69 1.92 14.41
N ASP A 129 0.33 2.34 13.68
CA ASP A 129 0.51 1.87 12.32
C ASP A 129 1.05 0.45 12.37
N PHE A 130 0.31 -0.50 11.78
CA PHE A 130 0.79 -1.88 11.65
C PHE A 130 2.10 -1.94 10.87
N PHE A 131 2.37 -0.91 10.04
CA PHE A 131 3.63 -0.75 9.36
C PHE A 131 4.80 -0.46 10.31
N GLU A 132 4.58 0.33 11.36
CA GLU A 132 5.57 0.61 12.39
C GLU A 132 5.91 -0.68 13.16
N ILE A 133 4.90 -1.50 13.45
CA ILE A 133 5.07 -2.83 14.06
C ILE A 133 5.85 -3.77 13.12
N LEU A 134 5.53 -3.77 11.82
CA LEU A 134 6.24 -4.58 10.83
C LEU A 134 7.70 -4.16 10.67
N ILE A 135 7.98 -2.85 10.57
CA ILE A 135 9.36 -2.34 10.51
C ILE A 135 10.11 -2.71 11.78
N LEU A 136 9.48 -2.60 12.95
CA LEU A 136 10.07 -3.03 14.22
C LEU A 136 10.36 -4.53 14.23
N GLN A 137 9.47 -5.36 13.67
CA GLN A 137 9.71 -6.80 13.53
C GLN A 137 10.84 -7.12 12.56
N ILE A 138 10.90 -6.49 11.39
CA ILE A 138 12.01 -6.66 10.43
C ILE A 138 13.33 -6.25 11.08
N ARG A 139 13.37 -5.10 11.75
CA ARG A 139 14.56 -4.64 12.49
C ARG A 139 14.99 -5.65 13.55
N ARG A 140 14.06 -6.19 14.33
CA ARG A 140 14.34 -7.23 15.34
C ARG A 140 14.85 -8.52 14.71
N SER A 141 14.26 -8.95 13.60
CA SER A 141 14.70 -10.14 12.86
C SER A 141 16.10 -9.97 12.28
N MET A 142 16.40 -8.82 11.66
CA MET A 142 17.74 -8.51 11.16
C MET A 142 18.77 -8.44 12.28
N ALA A 143 18.44 -7.78 13.40
CA ALA A 143 19.33 -7.71 14.57
C ALA A 143 19.62 -9.11 15.13
N LYS A 144 18.62 -10.00 15.18
CA LYS A 144 18.79 -11.38 15.65
C LYS A 144 19.73 -12.18 14.74
N ILE A 145 19.65 -12.00 13.43
CA ILE A 145 20.56 -12.67 12.47
C ILE A 145 22.00 -12.17 12.65
N LEU A 146 22.19 -10.85 12.80
CA LEU A 146 23.51 -10.25 13.01
C LEU A 146 24.15 -10.69 14.32
N LEU A 147 23.39 -10.70 15.42
CA LEU A 147 23.88 -11.14 16.73
C LEU A 147 24.22 -12.65 16.75
N ASN A 148 23.43 -13.48 16.06
CA ASN A 148 23.66 -14.92 15.98
C ASN A 148 24.87 -15.30 15.09
N GLN A 149 25.40 -14.37 14.28
CA GLN A 149 26.66 -14.56 13.57
C GLN A 149 27.89 -14.21 14.43
N ASN A 150 27.73 -13.33 15.43
CA ASN A 150 28.81 -12.96 16.36
C ASN A 150 29.09 -14.04 17.42
N GLU A 151 28.16 -14.96 17.69
CA GLU A 151 28.36 -16.08 18.63
C GLU A 151 29.00 -17.32 17.98
N LYS A 152 29.24 -17.29 16.66
CA LYS A 152 29.88 -18.40 15.91
C LYS A 152 31.33 -18.12 15.50
N ILE A 153 31.96 -17.10 16.06
CA ILE A 153 33.39 -16.76 15.87
C ILE A 153 34.13 -17.02 17.18
#